data_AF-A0A1G9KY09-F1
#
_entry.id   AF-A0A1G9KY09-F1
#
_cell.length_a   1.000
_cell.length_b   1.000
_cell.length_c   1.000
_cell.angle_alpha   90.00
_cell.angle_beta   90.00
_cell.angle_gamma   90.00
#
_symmetry.space_group_name_H-M   'P 1'
#
loop_
_entity.id
_entity.type
_entity.pdbx_description
1 polymer ?
#
loop_
_entity_poly.entity_id
_entity_poly.type
_entity_poly.pdbx_seq_one_letter_code
_entity_poly.pdbx_strand_id
1 'polypeptide(L)'
;MRVEVENGLAEKTTVHWHRVRVPHAMDGVPHLTQKPIGAGERFVYEFDAVDVGICWYHPHQRSFEQVGRGLYGPLIIEEPKAVRADREVTWMLGD
;
A
#
# COMPACT_ATOMS: atom_id res chain seq x y z
N MET A 1 2.18 -10.83 6.08
CA MET A 1 0.97 -10.10 5.64
C MET A 1 0.61 -10.58 4.24
N ARG A 2 -0.67 -10.82 3.96
CA ARG A 2 -1.16 -11.22 2.64
C ARG A 2 -2.39 -10.37 2.27
N VAL A 3 -2.33 -9.66 1.15
CA VAL A 3 -3.38 -8.76 0.68
C VAL A 3 -3.70 -9.08 -0.77
N GLU A 4 -4.97 -9.34 -1.06
CA GLU A 4 -5.46 -9.41 -2.43
C GLU A 4 -6.01 -8.04 -2.82
N VAL A 5 -5.42 -7.44 -3.85
CA VAL A 5 -5.88 -6.18 -4.43
C VAL A 5 -6.71 -6.50 -5.66
N GLU A 6 -7.97 -6.07 -5.66
CA GLU A 6 -8.83 -6.05 -6.84
C GLU A 6 -8.84 -4.64 -7.43
N ASN A 7 -8.52 -4.53 -8.71
CA ASN A 7 -8.56 -3.26 -9.41
C ASN A 7 -9.96 -2.97 -9.96
N GLY A 8 -10.78 -2.27 -9.19
CA GLY A 8 -12.11 -1.79 -9.60
C GLY A 8 -12.10 -0.54 -10.49
N LEU A 9 -10.93 -0.01 -10.87
CA LEU A 9 -10.83 1.16 -11.74
C LEU A 9 -11.03 0.78 -13.21
N ALA A 10 -11.36 1.76 -14.04
CA ALA A 10 -11.38 1.61 -15.51
C ALA A 10 -9.98 1.66 -16.14
N GLU A 11 -8.92 1.69 -15.34
CA GLU A 11 -7.54 1.87 -15.76
C GLU A 11 -6.58 0.98 -14.94
N LYS A 12 -5.32 0.88 -15.38
CA LYS A 12 -4.30 0.09 -14.68
C LYS A 12 -3.87 0.77 -13.38
N THR A 13 -3.55 -0.03 -12.37
CA THR A 13 -2.98 0.45 -11.11
C THR A 13 -1.90 -0.49 -10.56
N THR A 14 -1.26 -0.10 -9.47
CA THR A 14 -0.42 -0.95 -8.61
C THR A 14 -0.60 -0.50 -7.16
N VAL A 15 -0.07 -1.25 -6.20
CA VAL A 15 0.07 -0.80 -4.82
C VAL A 15 1.55 -0.88 -4.43
N HIS A 16 2.13 0.26 -4.08
CA HIS A 16 3.43 0.37 -3.43
C HIS A 16 3.24 0.50 -1.92
N TRP A 17 4.11 -0.18 -1.16
CA TRP A 17 4.08 -0.25 0.29
C TRP A 17 5.13 0.70 0.86
N HIS A 18 4.80 1.98 0.86
CA HIS A 18 5.74 3.03 1.24
C HIS A 18 6.19 2.85 2.69
N ARG A 19 7.52 2.79 2.87
CA ARG A 19 8.23 2.47 4.13
C ARG A 19 8.19 1.01 4.59
N VAL A 20 7.64 0.08 3.82
CA VAL A 20 7.69 -1.36 4.15
C VAL A 20 8.85 -2.03 3.40
N ARG A 21 9.70 -2.77 4.11
CA ARG A 21 10.73 -3.63 3.48
C ARG A 21 10.07 -4.89 2.91
N VAL A 22 9.73 -4.85 1.62
CA VAL A 22 9.10 -5.98 0.92
C VAL A 22 10.09 -6.68 -0.04
N PRO A 23 9.85 -7.96 -0.39
CA PRO A 23 10.55 -8.59 -1.51
C PRO A 23 10.36 -7.78 -2.78
N HIS A 24 11.38 -7.76 -3.65
CA HIS A 24 11.35 -6.96 -4.89
C HIS A 24 10.05 -7.13 -5.68
N ALA A 25 9.55 -8.36 -5.86
CA ALA A 25 8.32 -8.66 -6.61
C ALA A 25 7.01 -8.08 -6.00
N MET A 26 7.05 -7.55 -4.78
CA MET A 26 5.90 -7.02 -4.04
C MET A 26 5.90 -5.49 -3.91
N ASP A 27 6.88 -4.81 -4.49
CA ASP A 27 7.11 -3.37 -4.27
C ASP A 27 6.17 -2.45 -5.07
N GLY A 28 5.42 -2.95 -6.06
CA GLY A 28 4.41 -2.11 -6.73
C GLY A 28 4.91 -1.16 -7.82
N VAL A 29 6.20 -1.13 -8.14
CA VAL A 29 6.76 -0.33 -9.24
C VAL A 29 6.40 -0.96 -10.61
N PRO A 30 5.56 -0.30 -11.42
CA PRO A 30 5.10 -0.87 -12.69
C PRO A 30 6.28 -1.10 -13.65
N HIS A 31 6.29 -2.25 -14.31
CA HIS A 31 7.28 -2.69 -15.30
C HIS A 31 8.70 -2.96 -14.77
N LEU A 32 8.98 -2.66 -13.49
CA LEU A 32 10.23 -3.02 -12.83
C LEU A 32 10.03 -4.22 -11.90
N THR A 33 9.10 -4.10 -10.96
CA THR A 33 8.89 -5.12 -9.93
C THR A 33 7.70 -6.01 -10.23
N GLN A 34 6.70 -5.49 -10.95
CA GLN A 34 5.52 -6.23 -11.40
C GLN A 34 4.91 -5.65 -12.68
N LYS A 35 4.04 -6.42 -13.32
CA LYS A 35 3.10 -5.86 -14.32
C LYS A 35 2.01 -5.05 -13.59
N PRO A 36 1.56 -3.91 -14.14
CA PRO A 36 0.40 -3.21 -13.59
C PRO A 36 -0.83 -4.11 -13.57
N ILE A 37 -1.65 -3.99 -12.54
CA ILE A 37 -2.92 -4.70 -12.38
C ILE A 37 -3.92 -4.09 -13.37
N GLY A 38 -4.42 -4.87 -14.32
CA GLY A 38 -5.44 -4.45 -15.28
C GLY A 38 -6.79 -4.16 -14.63
N ALA A 39 -7.68 -3.47 -15.36
CA ALA A 39 -9.05 -3.24 -14.88
C ALA A 39 -9.79 -4.57 -14.69
N GLY A 40 -10.40 -4.76 -13.52
CA GLY A 40 -11.05 -6.01 -13.12
C GLY A 40 -10.09 -7.15 -12.75
N GLU A 41 -8.78 -6.95 -12.86
CA GLU A 41 -7.79 -7.96 -12.47
C GLU A 41 -7.47 -7.89 -10.96
N ARG A 42 -6.84 -8.96 -10.47
CA ARG A 42 -6.39 -9.10 -9.09
C ARG A 42 -4.90 -9.35 -9.01
N PHE A 43 -4.28 -8.90 -7.93
CA PHE A 43 -2.90 -9.23 -7.60
C PHE A 43 -2.77 -9.49 -6.10
N VAL A 44 -2.03 -10.54 -5.73
CA VAL A 44 -1.77 -10.90 -4.34
C VAL A 44 -0.40 -10.37 -3.95
N TYR A 45 -0.38 -9.46 -2.98
CA TYR A 45 0.82 -9.03 -2.29
C TYR A 45 1.04 -9.88 -1.06
N GLU A 46 2.25 -10.44 -0.90
CA GLU A 46 2.61 -11.29 0.22
C GLU A 46 4.04 -11.01 0.68
N PHE A 47 4.17 -10.50 1.91
CA PHE A 47 5.45 -10.09 2.49
C PHE A 47 5.38 -10.06 4.02
N ASP A 48 6.54 -10.11 4.67
CA ASP A 48 6.64 -9.94 6.11
C ASP A 48 6.69 -8.46 6.49
N ALA A 49 5.77 -8.04 7.36
CA ALA A 49 5.69 -6.67 7.89
C ALA A 49 6.51 -6.60 9.19
N VAL A 50 7.83 -6.47 9.06
CA VAL A 50 8.77 -6.63 10.19
C VAL A 50 9.12 -5.33 10.90
N ASP A 51 8.93 -4.18 10.25
CA ASP A 51 9.26 -2.87 10.81
C ASP A 51 8.02 -2.25 11.45
N VAL A 52 8.03 -2.09 12.77
CA VAL A 52 6.94 -1.49 13.52
C VAL A 52 6.82 0.01 13.21
N GLY A 53 5.58 0.52 13.21
CA GLY A 53 5.30 1.95 13.06
C GLY A 53 4.33 2.30 11.93
N ILE A 54 4.35 3.58 11.55
CA ILE A 54 3.43 4.16 10.57
C ILE A 54 4.05 4.09 9.18
N CYS A 55 3.45 3.27 8.32
CA CYS A 55 3.66 3.18 6.89
C CYS A 55 2.40 3.66 6.16
N TRP A 56 2.42 3.59 4.83
CA TRP A 56 1.26 3.86 4.01
C TRP A 56 1.36 3.12 2.68
N TYR A 57 0.27 3.06 1.94
CA TYR A 57 0.25 2.45 0.61
C TYR A 57 -0.38 3.40 -0.40
N HIS A 58 0.13 3.36 -1.63
CA HIS A 58 -0.37 4.18 -2.74
C HIS A 58 0.07 3.60 -4.09
N PRO A 59 -0.57 3.96 -5.22
CA PRO A 59 -0.11 3.53 -6.53
C PRO A 59 1.23 4.14 -6.93
N HIS A 60 2.07 3.33 -7.58
CA HIS A 60 3.20 3.79 -8.41
C HIS A 60 2.83 3.88 -9.90
N GLN A 61 1.66 3.36 -10.28
CA GLN A 61 1.09 3.57 -11.60
C GLN A 61 0.26 4.86 -11.63
N ARG A 62 0.53 5.75 -12.60
CA ARG A 62 -0.14 7.06 -12.74
C ARG A 62 -0.26 7.84 -11.42
N SER A 63 0.75 7.78 -10.56
CA SER A 63 0.66 8.27 -9.16
C SER A 63 0.17 9.69 -9.03
N PHE A 64 0.62 10.60 -9.91
CA PHE A 64 0.16 11.99 -9.91
C PHE A 64 -1.37 12.12 -9.94
N GLU A 65 -2.04 11.30 -10.75
CA GLU A 65 -3.49 11.33 -10.85
C GLU A 65 -4.15 10.44 -9.80
N GLN A 66 -3.71 9.20 -9.66
CA GLN A 66 -4.38 8.22 -8.81
C GLN A 66 -4.32 8.59 -7.34
N VAL A 67 -3.18 9.10 -6.86
CA VAL A 67 -3.05 9.62 -5.49
C VAL A 67 -3.87 10.90 -5.32
N GLY A 68 -3.83 11.81 -6.30
CA GLY A 68 -4.63 13.04 -6.29
C GLY A 68 -6.15 12.79 -6.31
N ARG A 69 -6.59 11.62 -6.77
CA ARG A 69 -7.99 11.17 -6.72
C ARG A 69 -8.32 10.34 -5.46
N GLY A 70 -7.39 10.22 -4.51
CA GLY A 70 -7.63 9.60 -3.20
C GLY A 70 -7.17 8.15 -3.06
N LEU A 71 -6.42 7.58 -4.03
CA LEU A 71 -5.89 6.22 -3.88
C LEU A 71 -4.63 6.22 -3.01
N TYR A 72 -4.83 6.27 -1.70
CA TYR A 72 -3.80 6.06 -0.70
C TYR A 72 -4.44 5.70 0.65
N GLY A 73 -3.67 5.10 1.55
CA GLY A 73 -4.16 4.78 2.90
C GLY A 73 -3.04 4.51 3.89
N PRO A 74 -3.32 4.64 5.20
CA PRO A 74 -2.35 4.32 6.23
C PRO A 74 -2.14 2.80 6.31
N LEU A 75 -0.94 2.40 6.68
CA LEU A 75 -0.61 1.04 7.08
C LEU A 75 0.12 1.09 8.41
N ILE A 76 -0.53 0.61 9.47
CA ILE A 76 0.05 0.56 10.81
C ILE A 76 0.57 -0.85 11.06
N ILE A 77 1.87 -0.97 11.35
CA ILE A 77 2.49 -2.23 11.77
C ILE A 77 2.66 -2.15 13.28
N GLU A 78 1.79 -2.85 14.01
CA GLU A 78 1.74 -2.79 15.47
C GLU A 78 3.00 -3.36 16.13
N GLU A 79 3.37 -2.76 17.26
CA GLU A 79 4.39 -3.34 18.13
C GLU A 79 3.88 -4.65 18.75
N PRO A 80 4.74 -5.69 18.89
CA PRO A 80 4.35 -6.94 19.56
C PRO A 80 3.86 -6.72 20.99
N LYS A 81 4.30 -5.65 21.64
CA LYS A 81 3.83 -5.20 22.94
C LYS A 81 3.15 -3.86 22.77
N ALA A 82 1.83 -3.83 22.98
CA ALA A 82 1.05 -2.61 22.88
C ALA A 82 1.59 -1.49 23.79
N VAL A 83 1.72 -0.30 23.22
CA VAL A 83 2.00 0.93 23.97
C VAL A 83 0.69 1.37 24.64
N ARG A 84 0.75 1.71 25.93
CA ARG A 84 -0.43 2.20 26.64
C ARG A 84 -0.74 3.64 26.21
N ALA A 85 -1.88 3.82 25.56
CA ALA A 85 -2.45 5.12 25.22
C ALA A 85 -3.94 5.15 25.58
N ASP A 86 -4.48 6.33 25.88
CA ASP A 86 -5.94 6.49 26.10
C ASP A 86 -6.72 6.37 24.78
N ARG A 87 -6.10 6.82 23.68
CA ARG A 87 -6.60 6.74 22.31
C ARG A 87 -5.44 6.63 21.33
N GLU A 88 -5.66 5.89 20.26
CA GLU A 88 -4.84 5.90 19.06
C GLU A 88 -5.68 6.48 17.91
N VAL A 89 -5.16 7.51 17.25
CA VAL A 89 -5.88 8.22 16.17
C VAL A 89 -4.93 8.42 15.00
N THR A 90 -5.32 7.92 13.83
CA THR A 90 -4.56 8.08 12.58
C THR A 90 -5.09 9.26 11.79
N TRP A 91 -4.21 10.22 11.49
CA TRP A 91 -4.51 11.39 10.66
C TRP A 91 -3.83 11.22 9.30
N MET A 92 -4.63 11.13 8.25
CA MET A 92 -4.14 11.21 6.87
C MET A 92 -4.34 12.64 6.39
N LEU A 93 -3.25 13.29 5.98
CA LEU A 93 -3.26 14.66 5.49
C LEU A 93 -3.13 14.64 3.97
N GLY A 94 -3.99 15.39 3.29
CA GLY A 94 -3.94 15.65 1.86
C GLY A 94 -4.61 16.99 1.56
N ASP A 95 -4.25 17.61 0.45
CA ASP A 95 -4.77 18.89 -0.04
C ASP A 95 -5.60 18.75 -1.33
#